data_AF-U2FTH1-F1
#
_entry.id   AF-U2FTH1-F1
#
_cell.length_a   1.000
_cell.length_b   1.000
_cell.length_c   1.000
_cell.angle_alpha   90.00
_cell.angle_beta   90.00
_cell.angle_gamma   90.00
#
_symmetry.space_group_name_H-M   'P 1'
#
loop_
_entity.id
_entity.type
_entity.pdbx_description
1 polymer ?
#
loop_
_entity_poly.entity_id
_entity_poly.type
_entity_poly.pdbx_seq_one_letter_code
_entity_poly.pdbx_strand_id
1 'polypeptide(L)' 'MIITRNKARSVVMMSLEDYEALQETAYLLRAPRNARRLLESVAELERDGGQERALIE' A
#
# COMPACT_ATOMS: atom_id res chain seq x y z
N MET A 1 6.23 17.24 -2.39
CA MET A 1 6.19 18.73 -2.43
C MET A 1 4.78 19.17 -2.82
N ILE A 2 4.21 20.16 -2.12
CA ILE A 2 2.91 20.74 -2.51
C ILE A 2 3.18 22.00 -3.33
N ILE A 3 2.60 22.09 -4.52
CA ILE A 3 2.68 23.27 -5.39
C ILE A 3 1.34 24.01 -5.29
N THR A 4 1.40 25.25 -4.82
CA THR A 4 0.24 26.14 -4.71
C THR A 4 0.42 27.34 -5.65
N ARG A 5 -0.68 27.78 -6.29
CA ARG A 5 -0.69 28.98 -7.16
C ARG A 5 -1.96 29.77 -6.90
N ASN A 6 -1.86 31.09 -6.84
CA ASN A 6 -2.99 31.97 -6.59
C ASN A 6 -4.11 31.73 -7.61
N LYS A 7 -5.36 31.62 -7.14
CA LYS A 7 -6.57 31.31 -7.92
C LYS A 7 -6.53 29.99 -8.71
N ALA A 8 -5.65 29.03 -8.38
CA ALA A 8 -5.62 27.70 -9.00
C ALA A 8 -5.73 26.59 -7.94
N ARG A 9 -6.06 25.37 -8.38
CA ARG A 9 -6.07 24.19 -7.49
C ARG A 9 -4.65 23.78 -7.14
N SER A 10 -4.43 23.45 -5.88
CA SER A 10 -3.17 22.90 -5.39
C SER A 10 -2.91 21.52 -5.98
N VAL A 11 -1.65 21.20 -6.25
CA VAL A 11 -1.22 19.88 -6.73
C VAL A 11 -0.07 19.35 -5.89
N VAL A 12 0.11 18.03 -5.89
CA VAL A 12 1.22 17.36 -5.20
C VAL A 12 2.19 16.84 -6.25
N MET A 13 3.47 17.17 -6.10
CA MET A 13 4.58 16.56 -6.85
C MET A 13 5.28 15.55 -5.94
N MET A 14 5.50 14.36 -6.48
CA MET A 14 6.20 13.24 -5.84
C MET A 14 7.00 12.48 -6.89
N SER A 15 7.91 11.61 -6.45
CA SER A 15 8.60 10.70 -7.36
C SER A 15 7.58 9.75 -8.01
N LEU A 16 7.94 9.20 -9.17
CA LEU A 16 7.10 8.18 -9.82
C LEU A 16 7.00 6.92 -8.94
N GLU A 17 8.11 6.51 -8.33
CA GLU A 17 8.18 5.36 -7.42
C GLU A 17 7.21 5.49 -6.24
N ASP A 18 7.18 6.65 -5.56
CA ASP A 18 6.24 6.89 -4.47
C ASP A 18 4.78 6.83 -4.95
N TYR A 19 4.51 7.37 -6.15
CA TYR A 19 3.17 7.36 -6.72
C TYR A 19 2.69 5.94 -7.05
N GLU A 20 3.56 5.10 -7.63
CA GLU A 20 3.26 3.71 -7.95
C GLU A 20 3.03 2.89 -6.68
N ALA A 21 3.88 3.04 -5.66
CA ALA A 21 3.71 2.38 -4.36
C ALA A 21 2.38 2.77 -3.67
N LEU A 22 2.00 4.04 -3.75
CA LEU A 22 0.71 4.51 -3.24
C LEU A 22 -0.47 3.93 -4.03
N GLN A 23 -0.37 3.86 -5.36
CA GLN A 23 -1.41 3.24 -6.19
C GLN A 23 -1.59 1.75 -5.87
N GLU A 24 -0.50 1.00 -5.75
CA GLU A 24 -0.56 -0.43 -5.44
C GLU A 24 -1.14 -0.68 -4.05
N THR A 25 -0.69 0.08 -3.04
CA THR A 25 -1.24 0.00 -1.69
C THR A 25 -2.73 0.30 -1.68
N ALA A 26 -3.16 1.38 -2.34
CA ALA A 26 -4.58 1.72 -2.46
C ALA A 26 -5.37 0.62 -3.18
N TYR A 27 -4.79 0.00 -4.21
CA TYR A 27 -5.41 -1.11 -4.94
C TYR A 27 -5.61 -2.35 -4.05
N LEU A 28 -4.60 -2.74 -3.28
CA LEU A 28 -4.68 -3.87 -2.35
C LEU A 28 -5.75 -3.64 -1.26
N LEU A 29 -5.85 -2.40 -0.78
CA LEU A 29 -6.75 -2.04 0.32
C LEU A 29 -8.16 -1.65 -0.13
N ARG A 30 -8.42 -1.48 -1.43
CA ARG A 30 -9.74 -1.03 -1.95
C ARG A 30 -10.90 -1.94 -1.57
N ALA A 31 -10.63 -3.24 -1.42
CA ALA A 31 -11.64 -4.24 -1.09
C ALA A 31 -11.54 -4.56 0.41
N PRO A 32 -12.57 -4.25 1.23
CA PRO A 32 -12.49 -4.39 2.69
C PRO A 32 -12.09 -5.80 3.15
N ARG A 33 -12.61 -6.83 2.47
CA ARG A 33 -12.27 -8.23 2.74
C ARG A 33 -10.78 -8.53 2.46
N ASN A 34 -10.23 -8.00 1.37
CA ASN A 34 -8.83 -8.22 1.02
C ASN A 34 -7.89 -7.44 1.95
N ALA A 35 -8.25 -6.19 2.25
CA ALA A 35 -7.52 -5.35 3.18
C ALA A 35 -7.41 -6.01 4.55
N ARG A 36 -8.53 -6.49 5.09
CA ARG A 36 -8.57 -7.22 6.36
C ARG A 36 -7.66 -8.45 6.34
N ARG A 37 -7.79 -9.30 5.33
CA ARG A 37 -6.96 -10.51 5.18
C ARG A 37 -5.47 -10.17 5.14
N LEU A 38 -5.10 -9.15 4.35
CA LEU A 38 -3.71 -8.72 4.21
C LEU A 38 -3.15 -8.22 5.54
N LEU A 39 -3.87 -7.33 6.22
CA LEU A 39 -3.45 -6.76 7.50
C LEU A 39 -3.36 -7.83 8.60
N GLU A 40 -4.30 -8.77 8.64
CA GLU A 40 -4.25 -9.91 9.57
C GLU A 40 -3.01 -10.80 9.30
N SER A 41 -2.71 -11.10 8.04
CA SER A 41 -1.51 -11.87 7.66
C SER A 41 -0.21 -11.13 8.02
N VAL A 42 -0.13 -9.81 7.80
CA VAL A 42 1.04 -9.01 8.21
C VAL A 42 1.22 -9.08 9.72
N ALA A 43 0.14 -8.86 10.50
CA ALA A 43 0.19 -8.92 11.96
C ALA A 43 0.50 -10.32 12.51
N GLU A 44 0.16 -11.39 11.80
CA GLU A 44 0.56 -12.76 12.14
C GLU A 44 2.07 -12.94 11.93
N LEU A 45 2.61 -12.49 10.80
CA LEU A 45 4.04 -12.57 10.48
C LEU A 45 4.89 -11.74 11.46
N GLU A 46 4.46 -10.53 11.82
CA GLU A 46 5.15 -9.67 12.80
C GLU A 46 5.21 -10.28 14.22
N ARG A 47 4.34 -11.24 14.51
CA ARG A 47 4.30 -11.98 15.79
C ARG A 47 4.94 -13.36 15.69
N ASP A 48 5.80 -13.57 14.68
CA ASP A 48 6.48 -14.84 14.40
C ASP A 48 5.51 -16.02 14.16
N GLY A 49 4.26 -15.74 13.77
CA GLY A 49 3.23 -16.76 13.51
C GLY A 49 3.30 -17.40 12.12
N GLY A 50 4.25 -16.98 11.30
CA GLY A 50 4.45 -17.50 9.95
C GLY A 50 4.94 -18.95 9.93
N GLN A 51 4.55 -19.70 8.90
CA GLN A 51 5.09 -21.03 8.63
C GLN A 51 5.87 -21.02 7.31
N GLU A 52 7.14 -21.40 7.36
CA GLU A 52 7.95 -21.58 6.17
C GLU A 52 7.44 -22.80 5.38
N ARG A 53 7.29 -22.64 4.06
CA ARG A 53 6.86 -23.71 3.15
C ARG A 53 7.69 -23.66 1.89
N ALA A 54 8.11 -24.83 1.42
CA ALA A 54 8.74 -24.96 0.12
C ALA A 54 7.73 -24.69 -1.00
N LEU A 55 8.21 -24.18 -2.13
CA LEU A 55 7.39 -24.00 -3.33
C LEU A 55 6.98 -25.37 -3.87
N ILE A 56 5.75 -25.48 -4.33
CA ILE A 56 5.23 -26.66 -5.02
C ILE A 56 5.38 -26.38 -6.53
N GLU A 57 6.06 -27.27 -7.26
CA GLU A 57 6.17 -27.20 -8.74
C GLU A 57 4.85 -27.55 -9.44
#